data_AF-A0A537VC97-F1
#
_entry.id   AF-A0A537VC97-F1
#
_cell.length_a   1.000
_cell.length_b   1.000
_cell.length_c   1.000
_cell.angle_alpha   90.00
_cell.angle_beta   90.00
_cell.angle_gamma   90.00
#
_symmetry.space_group_name_H-M   'P 1'
#
loop_
_entity.id
_entity.type
_entity.pdbx_description
1 polymer ?
#
loop_
_entity_poly.entity_id
_entity_poly.type
_entity_poly.pdbx_seq_one_letter_code
_entity_poly.pdbx_strand_id
1 'polypeptide(L)'
;MTDPKKPPSLRTLGAPSKPDATAPERSEADQTLATKATEVLKQEFDKALALKEKLAGEAAAGSEEKGRDARTAEKLRSLVASLEGMSRFAIAMGLLTPAENRAVWAEYMGKGLYEGWR
;
A
#
# COMPACT_ATOMS: atom_id res chain seq x y z
N MET A 1 16.42 -47.93 36.67
CA MET A 1 16.20 -46.47 36.53
C MET A 1 16.43 -46.13 35.07
N THR A 2 15.36 -45.84 34.33
CA THR A 2 15.41 -45.52 32.90
C THR A 2 15.51 -44.02 32.73
N ASP A 3 16.61 -43.54 32.14
CA ASP A 3 16.81 -42.13 31.82
C ASP A 3 15.73 -41.61 30.85
N PRO A 4 15.13 -40.42 31.10
CA PRO A 4 14.16 -39.84 30.20
C PRO A 4 14.84 -39.30 28.94
N LYS A 5 14.51 -39.88 27.79
CA LYS A 5 14.96 -39.45 26.45
C LYS A 5 14.53 -38.00 26.20
N LYS A 6 15.50 -37.09 26.03
CA LYS A 6 15.28 -35.68 25.69
C LYS A 6 14.54 -35.59 24.34
N PRO A 7 13.46 -34.79 24.20
CA PRO A 7 12.74 -34.68 22.94
C PRO A 7 13.62 -34.02 21.86
N PRO A 8 13.43 -34.39 20.58
CA PRO A 8 14.22 -33.84 19.48
C PRO A 8 13.95 -32.33 19.34
N SER A 9 15.02 -31.53 19.36
CA SER A 9 14.95 -30.09 19.17
C SER A 9 14.48 -29.75 17.74
N LEU A 10 13.56 -28.78 17.63
CA LEU A 10 13.08 -28.26 16.36
C LEU A 10 14.24 -27.73 15.51
N ARG A 11 14.27 -28.06 14.21
CA ARG A 11 15.25 -27.49 13.27
C ARG A 11 14.97 -25.99 13.11
N THR A 12 15.92 -25.16 13.51
CA THR A 12 15.91 -23.72 13.24
C THR A 12 16.36 -23.47 11.80
N LEU A 13 15.67 -22.60 11.06
CA LEU A 13 15.93 -22.31 9.63
C LEU A 13 17.27 -21.62 9.32
N GLY A 14 18.21 -21.55 10.26
CA GLY A 14 19.43 -20.77 10.11
C GLY A 14 19.15 -19.26 10.08
N ALA A 15 20.15 -18.45 10.42
CA ALA A 15 20.04 -17.00 10.26
C ALA A 15 20.01 -16.68 8.75
N PRO A 16 19.17 -15.72 8.30
CA PRO A 16 19.18 -15.30 6.90
C PRO A 16 20.57 -14.77 6.55
N SER A 17 21.21 -15.35 5.52
CA SER A 17 22.46 -14.82 4.98
C SER A 17 22.24 -13.38 4.50
N LYS A 18 23.16 -12.49 4.85
CA LYS A 18 23.18 -11.15 4.27
C LYS A 18 23.40 -11.27 2.76
N PRO A 19 22.65 -10.55 1.92
CA PRO A 19 22.97 -10.45 0.50
C PRO A 19 24.33 -9.75 0.35
N ASP A 20 25.29 -10.44 -0.27
CA ASP A 20 26.68 -9.97 -0.44
C ASP A 20 26.86 -8.93 -1.55
N ALA A 21 25.81 -8.64 -2.33
CA ALA A 21 25.89 -7.71 -3.48
C ALA A 21 24.82 -6.62 -3.40
N THR A 22 25.22 -5.39 -3.68
CA THR A 22 24.33 -4.29 -4.03
C THR A 22 23.44 -4.72 -5.19
N ALA A 23 22.13 -4.46 -5.11
CA ALA A 23 21.22 -4.80 -6.20
C ALA A 23 21.71 -4.16 -7.52
N PRO A 24 21.64 -4.88 -8.66
CA PRO A 24 22.05 -4.33 -9.94
C PRO A 24 21.25 -3.06 -10.26
N GLU A 25 21.91 -2.06 -10.84
CA GLU A 25 21.24 -0.84 -11.29
C GLU A 25 20.22 -1.14 -12.39
N ARG A 26 19.07 -0.46 -12.35
CA ARG A 26 18.02 -0.59 -13.37
C ARG A 26 18.54 -0.12 -14.72
N SER A 27 18.22 -0.85 -15.78
CA SER A 27 18.45 -0.38 -17.15
C SER A 27 17.63 0.89 -17.47
N GLU A 28 18.01 1.66 -18.49
CA GLU A 28 17.25 2.87 -18.89
C GLU A 28 15.78 2.57 -19.23
N ALA A 29 15.52 1.41 -19.85
CA ALA A 29 14.16 0.96 -20.14
C ALA A 29 13.37 0.69 -18.85
N ASP A 30 14.00 0.04 -17.87
CA ASP A 30 13.37 -0.24 -16.56
C ASP A 30 13.15 1.06 -15.76
N GLN A 31 14.06 2.03 -15.84
CA GLN A 31 13.88 3.34 -15.22
C GLN A 31 12.71 4.11 -15.84
N THR A 32 12.55 4.03 -17.16
CA THR A 32 11.41 4.65 -17.86
C THR A 32 10.08 4.01 -17.43
N LEU A 33 10.04 2.68 -17.35
CA LEU A 33 8.87 1.94 -16.86
C LEU A 33 8.55 2.25 -15.39
N ALA A 34 9.57 2.34 -14.54
CA ALA A 34 9.42 2.70 -13.13
C ALA A 34 8.87 4.13 -12.95
N THR A 35 9.36 5.08 -13.76
CA THR A 35 8.87 6.46 -13.77
C THR A 35 7.40 6.49 -14.15
N LYS A 36 7.03 5.83 -15.25
CA LYS A 36 5.64 5.75 -15.71
C LYS A 36 4.74 5.06 -14.70
N ALA A 37 5.20 3.98 -14.05
CA ALA A 37 4.45 3.31 -13.01
C ALA A 37 4.20 4.22 -11.80
N THR A 38 5.19 5.03 -11.43
CA THR A 38 5.07 6.03 -10.37
C THR A 38 4.05 7.11 -10.73
N GLU A 39 4.10 7.63 -11.97
CA GLU A 39 3.13 8.63 -12.47
C GLU A 39 1.71 8.09 -12.48
N VAL A 40 1.50 6.87 -12.99
CA VAL A 40 0.19 6.23 -13.01
C VAL A 40 -0.30 6.02 -11.58
N LEU A 41 0.55 5.54 -10.67
CA LEU A 41 0.17 5.37 -9.28
C LEU A 41 -0.27 6.71 -8.67
N LYS A 42 0.51 7.79 -8.87
CA LYS A 42 0.14 9.14 -8.43
C LYS A 42 -1.21 9.60 -8.99
N GLN A 43 -1.46 9.40 -10.29
CA GLN A 43 -2.74 9.74 -10.90
C GLN A 43 -3.92 8.98 -10.26
N GLU A 44 -3.75 7.71 -9.91
CA GLU A 44 -4.79 6.95 -9.22
C GLU A 44 -5.05 7.46 -7.79
N PHE A 45 -3.99 7.87 -7.08
CA PHE A 45 -4.15 8.53 -5.79
C PHE A 45 -4.86 9.90 -5.91
N ASP A 46 -4.52 10.71 -6.90
CA ASP A 46 -5.20 11.99 -7.16
C ASP A 46 -6.68 11.78 -7.46
N LYS A 47 -7.03 10.78 -8.28
CA LYS A 47 -8.43 10.39 -8.53
C LYS A 47 -9.15 9.97 -7.26
N ALA A 48 -8.49 9.21 -6.38
CA ALA A 48 -9.05 8.78 -5.11
C ALA A 48 -9.32 9.96 -4.18
N LEU A 49 -8.41 10.96 -4.12
CA LEU A 49 -8.63 12.19 -3.37
C LEU A 49 -9.80 13.01 -3.93
N ALA A 50 -9.85 13.22 -5.25
CA ALA A 50 -10.96 13.94 -5.88
C ALA A 50 -12.32 13.25 -5.61
N LEU A 51 -12.35 11.91 -5.65
CA LEU A 51 -13.56 11.15 -5.33
C LEU A 51 -13.93 11.28 -3.84
N LYS A 52 -12.94 11.28 -2.94
CA LYS A 52 -13.17 11.54 -1.52
C LYS A 52 -13.78 12.92 -1.29
N GLU A 53 -13.22 13.97 -1.88
CA GLU A 53 -13.74 15.34 -1.76
C GLU A 53 -15.17 15.44 -2.28
N LYS A 54 -15.46 14.80 -3.41
CA LYS A 54 -16.82 14.72 -3.95
C LYS A 54 -17.78 14.04 -2.98
N LEU A 55 -17.38 12.89 -2.41
CA LEU A 55 -18.19 12.16 -1.42
C LEU A 55 -18.43 12.99 -0.14
N ALA A 56 -17.44 13.78 0.29
CA ALA A 56 -17.59 14.69 1.43
C ALA A 56 -18.58 15.84 1.10
N GLY A 57 -18.51 16.41 -0.10
CA GLY A 57 -19.46 17.42 -0.57
C GLY A 57 -20.89 16.89 -0.67
N GLU A 58 -21.07 15.67 -1.17
CA GLU A 58 -22.37 14.98 -1.20
C GLU A 58 -22.94 14.75 0.21
N ALA A 59 -22.09 14.38 1.17
CA ALA A 59 -22.51 14.19 2.56
C ALA A 59 -22.93 15.53 3.22
N ALA A 60 -22.19 16.61 2.97
CA ALA A 60 -22.52 17.93 3.50
C ALA A 60 -23.83 18.51 2.93
N ALA A 61 -24.22 18.13 1.71
CA ALA A 61 -25.43 18.63 1.04
C ALA A 61 -26.72 17.89 1.46
N GLY A 62 -26.64 16.72 2.09
CA GLY A 62 -27.80 15.91 2.47
C GLY A 62 -27.85 15.66 3.98
N SER A 63 -28.70 16.41 4.69
CA SER A 63 -28.71 16.51 6.17
C SER A 63 -29.22 15.29 6.95
N GLU A 64 -29.65 14.19 6.31
CA GLU A 64 -30.23 13.07 7.03
C GLU A 64 -29.83 11.74 6.39
N GLU A 65 -29.04 10.94 7.11
CA GLU A 65 -29.15 9.47 7.27
C GLU A 65 -27.83 8.89 7.80
N LYS A 66 -27.81 8.41 9.05
CA LYS A 66 -26.69 7.63 9.63
C LYS A 66 -26.21 6.46 8.75
N GLY A 67 -27.05 5.94 7.84
CA GLY A 67 -26.67 4.90 6.89
C GLY A 67 -25.80 5.38 5.70
N ARG A 68 -25.83 6.68 5.39
CA ARG A 68 -25.08 7.27 4.28
C ARG A 68 -23.60 7.42 4.62
N ASP A 69 -23.28 7.80 5.86
CA ASP A 69 -21.90 7.91 6.35
C ASP A 69 -21.16 6.56 6.34
N ALA A 70 -21.84 5.50 6.81
CA ALA A 70 -21.27 4.15 6.78
C ALA A 70 -20.98 3.66 5.35
N ARG A 71 -21.87 3.96 4.40
CA ARG A 71 -21.68 3.63 2.97
C ARG A 71 -20.54 4.44 2.34
N THR A 72 -20.39 5.70 2.70
CA THR A 72 -19.29 6.56 2.25
C THR A 72 -17.95 6.07 2.79
N ALA A 73 -17.87 5.73 4.08
CA ALA A 73 -16.69 5.13 4.69
C ALA A 73 -16.29 3.82 4.00
N GLU A 74 -17.27 2.97 3.64
CA GLU A 74 -16.98 1.72 2.94
C GLU A 74 -16.44 1.93 1.52
N LYS A 75 -16.98 2.92 0.78
CA LYS A 75 -16.43 3.31 -0.53
C LYS A 75 -14.98 3.79 -0.41
N LEU A 76 -14.67 4.59 0.62
CA LEU A 76 -13.31 5.06 0.88
C LEU A 76 -12.36 3.90 1.21
N ARG A 77 -12.79 2.93 2.05
CA ARG A 77 -12.02 1.70 2.33
C ARG A 77 -11.74 0.90 1.07
N SER A 78 -12.75 0.72 0.21
CA SER A 78 -12.59 0.00 -1.06
C SER A 78 -11.59 0.70 -1.99
N LEU A 79 -11.61 2.03 -2.07
CA LEU A 79 -10.66 2.81 -2.86
C LEU A 79 -9.22 2.60 -2.38
N VAL A 80 -8.97 2.72 -1.08
CA VAL A 80 -7.62 2.49 -0.53
C VAL A 80 -7.18 1.05 -0.70
N ALA A 81 -8.07 0.07 -0.51
CA ALA A 81 -7.75 -1.33 -0.76
C ALA A 81 -7.31 -1.56 -2.23
N SER A 82 -7.92 -0.84 -3.18
CA SER A 82 -7.48 -0.85 -4.58
C SER A 82 -6.10 -0.22 -4.77
N LEU A 83 -5.82 0.93 -4.14
CA LEU A 83 -4.50 1.58 -4.14
C LEU A 83 -3.42 0.67 -3.52
N GLU A 84 -3.73 -0.04 -2.44
CA GLU A 84 -2.85 -1.04 -1.83
C GLU A 84 -2.56 -2.20 -2.79
N GLY A 85 -3.59 -2.70 -3.48
CA GLY A 85 -3.46 -3.73 -4.50
C GLY A 85 -2.52 -3.30 -5.64
N MET A 86 -2.72 -2.10 -6.18
CA MET A 86 -1.85 -1.54 -7.22
C MET A 86 -0.42 -1.33 -6.74
N SER A 87 -0.24 -0.84 -5.51
CA SER A 87 1.07 -0.66 -4.88
C SER A 87 1.81 -1.99 -4.75
N ARG A 88 1.13 -3.03 -4.26
CA ARG A 88 1.70 -4.39 -4.12
C ARG A 88 2.05 -4.99 -5.48
N PHE A 89 1.20 -4.79 -6.48
CA PHE A 89 1.47 -5.23 -7.84
C PHE A 89 2.70 -4.54 -8.43
N ALA A 90 2.81 -3.21 -8.29
CA ALA A 90 3.96 -2.47 -8.80
C ALA A 90 5.28 -2.89 -8.13
N ILE A 91 5.26 -3.21 -6.83
CA ILE A 91 6.41 -3.76 -6.13
C ILE A 91 6.75 -5.16 -6.63
N ALA A 92 5.75 -6.04 -6.77
CA ALA A 92 5.95 -7.42 -7.24
C ALA A 92 6.53 -7.47 -8.66
N MET A 93 6.17 -6.50 -9.51
CA MET A 93 6.70 -6.36 -10.86
C MET A 93 8.07 -5.67 -10.91
N GLY A 94 8.65 -5.27 -9.77
CA GLY A 94 9.92 -4.55 -9.71
C GLY A 94 9.87 -3.10 -10.21
N LEU A 95 8.67 -2.60 -10.54
CA LEU A 95 8.45 -1.26 -11.08
C LEU A 95 8.67 -0.18 -10.00
N LEU A 96 8.33 -0.51 -8.75
CA LEU A 96 8.65 0.32 -7.59
C LEU A 96 9.38 -0.50 -6.54
N THR A 97 10.37 0.12 -5.90
CA THR A 97 10.93 -0.36 -4.64
C THR A 97 9.94 -0.09 -3.50
N PRO A 98 10.03 -0.83 -2.39
CA PRO A 98 9.27 -0.51 -1.19
C PRO A 98 9.48 0.93 -0.69
N ALA A 99 10.67 1.51 -0.90
CA ALA A 99 10.97 2.89 -0.50
C ALA A 99 10.25 3.92 -1.38
N GLU A 100 10.32 3.76 -2.71
CA GLU A 100 9.59 4.60 -3.68
C GLU A 100 8.09 4.56 -3.40
N ASN A 101 7.53 3.35 -3.19
CA ASN A 101 6.11 3.21 -2.87
C ASN A 101 5.74 3.92 -1.55
N ARG A 102 6.54 3.78 -0.48
CA ARG A 102 6.30 4.48 0.79
C ARG A 102 6.33 6.00 0.63
N ALA A 103 7.21 6.54 -0.23
CA ALA A 103 7.26 7.97 -0.49
C ALA A 103 5.97 8.47 -1.14
N VAL A 104 5.42 7.74 -2.12
CA VAL A 104 4.12 8.05 -2.72
C VAL A 104 3.01 8.02 -1.67
N TRP A 105 2.92 6.96 -0.86
CA TRP A 105 1.93 6.88 0.22
C TRP A 105 2.07 8.03 1.22
N ALA A 106 3.29 8.38 1.63
CA ALA A 106 3.53 9.47 2.56
C ALA A 106 3.05 10.82 2.01
N GLU A 107 3.29 11.09 0.72
CA GLU A 107 2.80 12.27 0.02
C GLU A 107 1.26 12.37 0.13
N TYR A 108 0.54 11.30 -0.20
CA TYR A 108 -0.93 11.32 -0.22
C TYR A 108 -1.58 11.21 1.14
N MET A 109 -0.92 10.56 2.11
CA MET A 109 -1.33 10.65 3.51
C MET A 109 -1.22 12.09 4.01
N GLY A 110 -0.17 12.82 3.64
CA GLY A 110 -0.03 14.25 3.94
C GLY A 110 -1.07 15.13 3.26
N LYS A 111 -1.59 14.72 2.10
CA LYS A 111 -2.75 15.33 1.42
C LYS A 111 -4.11 14.90 2.01
N GLY A 112 -4.11 14.16 3.12
CA GLY A 112 -5.31 13.81 3.85
C GLY A 112 -6.04 12.57 3.35
N LEU A 113 -5.40 11.63 2.65
CA LEU A 113 -6.03 10.40 2.13
C LEU A 113 -6.91 9.67 3.19
N TYR A 114 -6.43 9.61 4.44
CA TYR A 114 -7.11 8.94 5.56
C TYR A 114 -7.93 9.88 6.47
N GLU A 115 -8.00 11.18 6.17
CA GLU A 115 -8.78 12.11 7.00
C GLU A 115 -10.29 11.87 6.84
N GLY A 116 -11.05 11.90 7.94
CA GLY A 116 -12.50 11.67 7.94
C GLY A 116 -12.91 10.19 7.94
N TRP A 117 -11.98 9.27 8.21
CA TRP A 117 -12.21 7.81 8.23
C TRP A 117 -12.76 7.27 9.56
N ARG A 118 -13.60 8.04 10.27
CA ARG A 118 -14.19 7.64 11.55
C ARG A 118 -15.69 7.44 11.44
#